data_AF-A0A6J4PLG1-F1
#
_entry.id   AF-A0A6J4PLG1-F1
#
_cell.length_a   1.000
_cell.length_b   1.000
_cell.length_c   1.000
_cell.angle_alpha   90.00
_cell.angle_beta   90.00
_cell.angle_gamma   90.00
#
_symmetry.space_group_name_H-M   'P 1'
#
loop_
_entity.id
_entity.type
_entity.pdbx_description
1 polymer ?
#
loop_
_entity_poly.entity_id
_entity_poly.type
_entity_poly.pdbx_seq_one_letter_code
_entity_poly.pdbx_strand_id
1 'polypeptide(L)' 'MVADKVEGMVGRVFISMIRVYQRFVSPLFPPSCRFTPNCSRYTIQAIQKHGPLRGGAMGAWRILRCNPFSKGGYDPVE' A
#
# COMPACT_ATOMS: atom_id res chain seq x y z
N MET A 1 9.47 5.27 -21.28
CA MET A 1 8.04 5.28 -20.89
C MET A 1 7.87 4.95 -19.39
N VAL A 2 8.63 5.61 -18.49
CA VAL A 2 8.54 5.44 -17.02
C VAL A 2 8.60 6.84 -16.38
N ALA A 3 7.95 7.83 -16.99
CA ALA A 3 8.06 9.24 -16.59
C ALA A 3 6.75 9.85 -16.04
N ASP A 4 5.60 9.15 -16.13
CA ASP A 4 4.28 9.78 -15.94
C ASP A 4 3.56 9.51 -14.60
N LYS A 5 4.12 8.88 -13.55
CA LYS A 5 3.24 8.27 -12.51
C LYS A 5 3.33 8.71 -11.05
N VAL A 6 3.77 9.94 -10.82
CA VAL A 6 3.23 10.76 -9.71
C VAL A 6 2.70 12.07 -10.30
N GLU A 7 1.81 11.98 -11.28
CA GLU A 7 1.16 13.16 -11.84
C GLU A 7 0.15 13.75 -10.83
N GLY A 8 0.62 14.74 -10.07
CA GLY A 8 -0.24 15.69 -9.38
C GLY A 8 -0.56 15.39 -7.91
N MET A 9 -1.12 16.42 -7.28
CA MET A 9 -1.57 16.50 -5.88
C MET A 9 -2.30 15.24 -5.39
N VAL A 10 -3.01 14.54 -6.27
CA VAL A 10 -3.78 13.32 -6.01
C VAL A 10 -2.92 12.18 -5.44
N GLY A 11 -1.74 11.92 -6.02
CA GLY A 11 -0.86 10.85 -5.52
C GLY A 11 -0.36 11.12 -4.10
N ARG A 12 -0.05 12.39 -3.81
CA ARG A 12 0.35 12.82 -2.47
C ARG A 12 -0.81 12.71 -1.49
N VAL A 13 -2.01 13.13 -1.89
CA VAL A 13 -3.23 13.02 -1.06
C VAL A 13 -3.49 11.58 -0.65
N PHE A 14 -3.43 10.63 -1.59
CA PHE A 14 -3.59 9.20 -1.30
C PHE A 14 -2.53 8.68 -0.32
N ILE A 15 -1.26 9.02 -0.54
CA ILE A 15 -0.17 8.61 0.38
C ILE A 15 -0.37 9.23 1.77
N SER A 16 -0.78 10.50 1.85
CA SER A 16 -1.07 11.14 3.14
C SER A 16 -2.26 10.50 3.84
N MET A 17 -3.31 10.13 3.12
CA MET A 17 -4.46 9.40 3.69
C MET A 17 -4.03 8.07 4.29
N ILE A 18 -3.19 7.31 3.56
CA ILE A 18 -2.64 6.05 4.04
C ILE A 18 -1.73 6.27 5.27
N ARG A 19 -0.93 7.35 5.29
CA ARG A 19 -0.09 7.69 6.47
C ARG A 19 -0.91 8.11 7.68
N VAL A 20 -2.00 8.85 7.49
CA VAL A 20 -2.95 9.19 8.57
C VAL A 20 -3.57 7.90 9.09
N TYR A 21 -4.05 7.02 8.21
CA TYR A 21 -4.52 5.69 8.62
C TYR A 21 -3.46 4.90 9.39
N GLN A 22 -2.21 4.85 8.92
CA GLN A 22 -1.11 4.21 9.67
C GLN A 22 -0.88 4.88 11.04
N ARG A 23 -0.96 6.20 11.15
CA ARG A 23 -0.66 6.92 12.39
C ARG A 23 -1.77 6.76 13.44
N PHE A 24 -3.03 6.74 13.02
CA PHE A 24 -4.18 6.68 13.92
C PHE A 24 -4.69 5.26 14.14
N VAL A 25 -4.71 4.43 13.08
CA VAL A 25 -5.27 3.08 13.13
C VAL A 25 -4.19 2.03 13.43
N SER A 26 -2.98 2.13 12.87
CA SER A 26 -1.95 1.11 13.13
C SER A 26 -1.54 0.93 14.60
N PRO A 27 -1.51 1.96 15.49
CA PRO A 27 -1.17 1.72 16.90
C PRO A 27 -2.30 1.06 17.69
N LEU A 28 -3.54 1.09 17.18
CA LEU A 28 -4.71 0.48 17.82
C LEU A 28 -4.87 -1.00 17.46
N PHE A 29 -4.19 -1.47 16.40
CA PHE A 29 -4.28 -2.85 15.93
C PHE A 29 -2.91 -3.56 16.00
N PRO A 30 -2.86 -4.82 16.45
CA PRO A 30 -1.62 -5.61 16.39
C PRO A 30 -1.15 -5.76 14.93
N PRO A 31 0.14 -6.04 14.69
CA PRO A 31 0.67 -6.21 13.33
C PRO A 31 0.03 -7.44 12.65
N SER A 32 -1.06 -7.21 11.92
CA SER A 32 -1.80 -8.26 11.20
C SER A 32 -1.31 -8.48 9.77
N CYS A 33 -0.44 -7.61 9.23
CA CYS A 33 0.09 -7.82 7.88
C CYS A 33 1.01 -9.04 7.86
N ARG A 34 0.57 -10.08 7.15
CA ARG A 34 1.33 -11.32 6.92
C ARG A 34 2.33 -11.23 5.77
N PHE A 35 2.28 -10.14 5.03
CA PHE A 35 3.12 -9.90 3.87
C PHE A 35 4.25 -8.92 4.20
N THR A 36 5.43 -9.18 3.65
CA THR A 36 6.61 -8.32 3.76
C THR A 36 7.01 -7.80 2.37
N PRO A 37 7.24 -6.49 2.18
CA PRO A 37 6.96 -5.40 3.13
C PRO A 37 5.46 -5.29 3.44
N ASN A 38 5.12 -4.63 4.56
CA ASN A 38 3.74 -4.52 5.01
C ASN A 38 2.82 -3.94 3.92
N CYS A 39 1.53 -4.29 3.97
CA CYS A 39 0.53 -3.98 2.96
C CYS A 39 0.48 -2.47 2.63
N SER A 40 0.64 -1.63 3.64
CA SER A 40 0.65 -0.17 3.50
C SER A 40 1.95 0.40 2.88
N ARG A 41 3.12 -0.16 3.18
CA ARG A 41 4.41 0.15 2.53
C ARG A 41 4.36 -0.28 1.07
N TYR A 42 3.84 -1.48 0.81
CA TYR A 42 3.63 -1.96 -0.54
C TYR A 42 2.72 -1.02 -1.32
N THR A 43 1.62 -0.58 -0.74
CA THR A 43 0.70 0.37 -1.39
C THR A 43 1.40 1.69 -1.73
N ILE A 44 2.20 2.24 -0.81
CA ILE A 44 2.97 3.47 -1.05
C ILE A 44 3.98 3.28 -2.19
N GLN A 45 4.73 2.17 -2.19
CA GLN A 45 5.68 1.85 -3.26
C GLN A 45 4.99 1.64 -4.60
N ALA A 46 3.84 0.94 -4.61
CA ALA A 46 3.07 0.68 -5.80
C ALA A 46 2.49 1.97 -6.38
N ILE A 47 2.03 2.90 -5.53
CA ILE A 47 1.58 4.23 -5.94
C ILE A 47 2.74 5.03 -6.54
N GLN A 48 3.92 5.01 -5.92
CA GLN A 48 5.10 5.71 -6.43
C GLN A 48 5.57 5.17 -7.79
N LYS A 49 5.42 3.87 -8.04
CA LYS A 49 5.93 3.21 -9.24
C LYS A 49 4.91 3.09 -10.38
N HIS A 50 3.65 2.83 -10.06
CA HIS A 50 2.57 2.58 -11.03
C HIS A 50 1.47 3.66 -11.03
N GLY A 51 1.56 4.66 -10.16
CA GLY A 51 0.57 5.74 -10.02
C GLY A 51 -0.52 5.48 -9.00
N PRO A 52 -1.27 6.53 -8.60
CA PRO A 52 -2.27 6.44 -7.53
C PRO A 52 -3.37 5.42 -7.79
N LEU A 53 -3.89 5.36 -9.02
CA LEU A 53 -4.98 4.44 -9.38
C LEU A 53 -4.50 2.97 -9.39
N ARG A 54 -3.44 2.67 -10.15
CA ARG A 54 -2.96 1.30 -10.35
C ARG A 54 -2.25 0.77 -9.10
N GLY A 55 -1.43 1.60 -8.46
CA GLY A 55 -0.77 1.28 -7.20
C GLY A 55 -1.72 1.15 -6.02
N GLY A 56 -2.74 2.02 -5.96
CA GLY A 56 -3.82 1.91 -4.98
C GLY A 56 -4.61 0.62 -5.13
N ALA A 57 -4.97 0.23 -6.36
CA ALA A 57 -5.65 -1.04 -6.63
C ALA A 57 -4.82 -2.27 -6.22
N MET A 58 -3.52 -2.30 -6.54
CA MET A 58 -2.62 -3.39 -6.11
C MET A 58 -2.54 -3.49 -4.58
N GLY A 59 -2.41 -2.35 -3.91
CA GLY A 59 -2.37 -2.27 -2.45
C GLY A 59 -3.68 -2.74 -1.79
N ALA A 60 -4.81 -2.23 -2.27
CA ALA A 60 -6.14 -2.61 -1.78
C ALA A 60 -6.42 -4.10 -1.97
N TRP A 61 -6.09 -4.65 -3.14
CA TRP A 61 -6.25 -6.08 -3.42
C TRP A 61 -5.37 -6.95 -2.51
N ARG A 62 -4.19 -6.46 -2.12
CA ARG A 62 -3.33 -7.15 -1.15
C ARG A 62 -3.84 -7.04 0.28
N ILE A 63 -4.43 -5.90 0.67
CA ILE A 63 -5.09 -5.73 1.97
C ILE A 63 -6.27 -6.70 2.09
N LEU A 64 -7.09 -6.85 1.05
CA LEU A 64 -8.21 -7.79 1.02
C LEU A 64 -7.76 -9.25 1.18
N ARG A 65 -6.63 -9.62 0.58
CA ARG A 65 -6.02 -10.96 0.73
C ARG A 65 -5.24 -11.13 2.04
N CYS A 66 -5.03 -10.06 2.80
CA CYS A 66 -4.31 -10.08 4.06
C CYS A 66 -5.23 -10.53 5.20
N ASN A 67 -5.62 -11.80 5.17
CA ASN A 67 -6.47 -12.44 6.16
C ASN A 67 -5.71 -13.56 6.90
N PRO A 68 -6.24 -14.04 8.05
CA PRO A 68 -5.59 -15.07 8.85
C PRO A 68 -5.52 -16.48 8.21
N PHE A 69 -6.01 -16.66 6.99
CA PHE A 69 -5.85 -17.87 6.20
C PHE A 69 -4.78 -17.76 5.11
N SER A 70 -4.25 -16.54 4.89
CA SER A 70 -3.19 -16.31 3.90
C SER A 70 -1.84 -16.73 4.47
N LYS A 71 -1.05 -17.54 3.73
CA LYS A 71 0.30 -17.97 4.16
C LYS A 71 1.24 -16.80 4.43
N GLY A 72 0.95 -15.62 3.89
CA GLY A 72 1.89 -14.50 3.92
C GLY A 72 3.12 -14.78 3.06
N GLY A 73 4.05 -13.83 3.01
CA GLY A 73 5.27 -13.99 2.22
C GLY A 73 5.93 -12.68 1.80
N TYR A 74 7.12 -12.80 1.19
CA TYR A 74 7.85 -11.69 0.61
C TYR A 74 7.34 -11.40 -0.80
N ASP A 75 6.73 -10.23 -1.00
CA ASP A 75 6.18 -9.81 -2.31
C ASP A 75 6.46 -8.30 -2.45
N PRO A 76 7.65 -7.91 -2.92
CA PRO A 76 7.99 -6.51 -3.14
C PRO A 76 7.32 -5.97 -4.41
N VAL A 77 7.24 -4.65 -4.55
CA VAL A 77 6.81 -4.02 -5.81
C VAL A 77 7.95 -4.12 -6.83
N GLU A 78 7.76 -4.90 -7.89
CA GLU A 78 8.69 -5.08 -9.02
C GLU A 78 8.75 -3.90 -9.99
#